data_AF-A0AAV2A1C8-F1
#
_entry.id   AF-A0AAV2A1C8-F1
#
_cell.length_a   1.000
_cell.length_b   1.000
_cell.length_c   1.000
_cell.angle_alpha   90.00
_cell.angle_beta   90.00
_cell.angle_gamma   90.00
#
_symmetry.space_group_name_H-M   'P 1'
#
loop_
_entity.id
_entity.type
_entity.pdbx_description
1 polymer ?
#
loop_
_entity_poly.entity_id
_entity_poly.type
_entity_poly.pdbx_seq_one_letter_code
_entity_poly.pdbx_strand_id
1 'polypeptide(L)'
;MSGVHRELSPLLRWFRNKLLGREYKNALRFQDLVSTRSPPPANLPDGPSHKLSENYYLTRDGRRLARPPLVLLEDVKKKALTSGVKENTETKALAGKKIGQITPGNPYVWQEATERAPSA
;
A
#
# COMPACT_ATOMS: atom_id res chain seq x y z
N MET A 1 17.40 11.85 -37.16
CA MET A 1 16.60 11.38 -38.32
C MET A 1 15.47 10.54 -37.76
N SER A 2 14.29 11.10 -37.55
CA SER A 2 13.13 10.34 -37.07
C SER A 2 12.62 9.46 -38.21
N GLY A 3 13.12 8.22 -38.26
CA GLY A 3 12.67 7.23 -39.24
C GLY A 3 11.24 6.79 -38.88
N VAL A 4 10.35 6.81 -39.86
CA VAL A 4 9.03 6.18 -39.73
C VAL A 4 9.22 4.76 -39.18
N HIS A 5 8.61 4.47 -38.04
CA HIS A 5 8.68 3.14 -37.43
C HIS A 5 8.25 2.08 -38.43
N ARG A 6 8.81 0.86 -38.32
CA ARG A 6 8.50 -0.22 -39.24
C ARG A 6 7.00 -0.56 -39.11
N GLU A 7 6.26 -0.27 -40.18
CA GLU A 7 4.82 -0.50 -40.30
C GLU A 7 4.49 -1.30 -41.56
N LEU A 8 3.24 -1.74 -41.65
CA LEU A 8 2.70 -2.42 -42.83
C LEU A 8 2.60 -1.48 -44.03
N SER A 9 2.54 -2.07 -45.23
CA SER A 9 2.23 -1.33 -46.46
C SER A 9 0.90 -0.57 -46.30
N PRO A 10 0.72 0.59 -46.96
CA PRO A 10 -0.47 1.43 -46.77
C PRO A 10 -1.80 0.70 -46.97
N LEU A 11 -1.87 -0.20 -47.96
CA LEU A 11 -3.06 -1.02 -48.24
C LEU A 11 -3.38 -1.97 -47.08
N LEU A 12 -2.37 -2.67 -46.56
CA LEU A 12 -2.54 -3.64 -45.47
C LEU A 12 -2.80 -2.94 -44.13
N ARG A 13 -2.21 -1.76 -43.92
CA ARG A 13 -2.52 -0.89 -42.77
C ARG A 13 -3.98 -0.44 -42.77
N TRP A 14 -4.51 -0.05 -43.94
CA TRP A 14 -5.91 0.32 -44.09
C TRP A 14 -6.83 -0.88 -43.79
N PHE A 15 -6.54 -2.05 -44.38
CA PHE A 15 -7.32 -3.26 -44.17
C PHE A 15 -7.36 -3.66 -42.69
N ARG A 16 -6.22 -3.63 -42.01
CA ARG A 16 -6.11 -3.86 -40.56
C ARG A 16 -6.98 -2.90 -39.77
N ASN A 17 -6.83 -1.59 -39.97
CA ASN A 17 -7.57 -0.58 -39.20
C ASN A 17 -9.09 -0.67 -39.46
N LYS A 18 -9.50 -1.05 -40.68
CA LYS A 18 -10.91 -1.26 -41.02
C LYS A 18 -11.53 -2.45 -40.28
N LEU A 19 -10.82 -3.58 -40.19
CA LEU A 19 -11.27 -4.76 -39.45
C LEU A 19 -11.27 -4.56 -37.93
N LEU A 20 -10.32 -3.76 -37.41
CA LEU A 20 -10.22 -3.47 -35.98
C LEU A 20 -11.26 -2.44 -35.49
N GLY A 21 -11.88 -1.66 -36.37
CA GLY A 21 -12.79 -0.57 -35.99
C GLY A 21 -12.14 0.56 -35.20
N ARG A 22 -10.80 0.55 -35.10
CA ARG A 22 -9.98 1.55 -34.41
C ARG A 22 -8.62 1.66 -35.08
N GLU A 23 -7.92 2.75 -34.82
CA GLU A 23 -6.51 2.86 -35.20
C GLU A 23 -5.68 1.85 -34.41
N TYR A 24 -4.89 1.04 -35.14
CA TYR A 24 -3.98 0.09 -34.52
C TYR A 24 -2.81 0.83 -33.89
N LYS A 25 -2.62 0.61 -32.58
CA LYS A 25 -1.44 1.07 -31.83
C LYS A 25 -0.41 -0.04 -31.81
N ASN A 26 0.78 0.23 -32.32
CA ASN A 26 1.87 -0.73 -32.37
C ASN A 26 2.42 -0.98 -30.95
N ALA A 27 2.49 -2.25 -30.54
CA ALA A 27 3.05 -2.67 -29.26
C ALA A 27 4.56 -2.97 -29.32
N LEU A 28 5.15 -2.93 -30.53
CA LEU A 28 6.58 -3.14 -30.71
C LEU A 28 7.39 -1.96 -30.18
N ARG A 29 8.59 -2.28 -29.71
CA ARG A 29 9.53 -1.32 -29.14
C ARG A 29 10.53 -0.91 -30.23
N PHE A 30 10.54 0.38 -30.57
CA PHE A 30 11.47 0.96 -31.52
C PHE A 30 12.58 1.72 -30.80
N GLN A 31 13.73 1.85 -31.45
CA GLN A 31 14.92 2.46 -30.87
C GLN A 31 14.68 3.89 -30.39
N ASP A 32 13.85 4.66 -31.09
CA ASP A 32 13.59 6.07 -30.76
C ASP A 32 12.67 6.24 -29.52
N LEU A 33 11.92 5.20 -29.16
CA LEU A 33 10.98 5.20 -28.03
C LEU A 33 11.55 4.49 -26.79
N VAL A 34 12.75 3.92 -26.89
CA VAL A 34 13.38 3.13 -25.83
C VAL A 34 14.68 3.78 -25.42
N SER A 35 14.96 3.78 -24.12
CA SER A 35 16.24 4.24 -23.61
C SER A 35 17.41 3.39 -24.11
N THR A 36 18.60 3.98 -24.15
CA THR A 36 19.83 3.29 -24.54
C THR A 36 20.15 2.13 -23.60
N ARG A 37 20.64 1.01 -24.14
CA ARG A 37 21.05 -0.17 -23.33
C ARG A 37 22.27 0.10 -22.43
N SER A 38 23.12 1.03 -22.82
CA SER A 38 24.29 1.46 -22.04
C SER A 38 24.11 2.95 -21.71
N PRO A 39 23.41 3.28 -20.61
CA PRO A 39 23.30 4.66 -20.15
C PRO A 39 24.65 5.16 -19.60
N PRO A 40 24.88 6.48 -19.58
CA PRO A 40 26.05 7.05 -18.93
C PRO A 40 26.03 6.77 -17.41
N PRO A 41 27.19 6.81 -16.73
CA PRO A 41 27.24 6.63 -15.29
C PRO A 41 26.38 7.69 -14.59
N ALA A 42 25.51 7.26 -13.67
CA ALA A 42 24.64 8.14 -12.92
C ALA A 42 25.37 8.75 -11.71
N ASN A 43 25.10 10.02 -11.41
CA ASN A 43 25.47 10.66 -10.16
C ASN A 43 24.24 10.71 -9.24
N LEU A 44 24.14 9.78 -8.29
CA LEU A 44 22.99 9.66 -7.39
C LEU A 44 23.12 10.64 -6.22
N PRO A 45 22.02 11.28 -5.78
CA PRO A 45 22.05 12.11 -4.60
C PRO A 45 22.30 11.29 -3.35
N ASP A 46 22.98 11.90 -2.40
CA ASP A 46 23.27 11.30 -1.11
C ASP A 46 22.00 11.11 -0.26
N GLY A 47 21.99 10.02 0.52
CA GLY A 47 20.96 9.79 1.53
C GLY A 47 21.01 10.78 2.71
N PRO A 48 19.95 10.82 3.54
CA PRO A 48 19.77 11.83 4.59
C PRO A 48 20.80 11.75 5.74
N SER A 49 21.55 10.65 5.83
CA SER A 49 22.60 10.42 6.84
C SER A 49 24.01 10.69 6.31
N HIS A 50 24.20 11.29 5.13
CA HIS A 50 25.50 11.78 4.68
C HIS A 50 25.73 13.22 5.18
N LYS A 51 25.85 13.36 6.51
CA LYS A 51 26.12 14.63 7.19
C LYS A 51 27.48 14.56 7.88
N LEU A 52 28.25 15.65 7.81
CA LEU A 52 29.59 15.75 8.39
C LEU A 52 29.58 15.95 9.91
N SER A 53 28.55 16.60 10.44
CA SER A 53 28.36 16.86 11.87
C SER A 53 26.95 16.47 12.31
N GLU A 54 26.74 16.36 13.63
CA GLU A 54 25.42 16.10 14.25
C GLU A 54 24.73 14.82 13.72
N ASN A 55 25.51 13.78 13.44
CA ASN A 55 25.05 12.56 12.78
C ASN A 55 25.49 11.29 13.53
N TYR A 56 25.38 11.33 14.85
CA TYR A 56 25.70 10.18 15.69
C TYR A 56 24.74 9.01 15.39
N TYR A 57 25.29 7.82 15.16
CA TYR A 57 24.48 6.63 14.86
C TYR A 57 23.46 6.31 15.95
N LEU A 58 23.79 6.61 17.22
CA LEU A 58 22.94 6.39 18.38
C LEU A 58 21.54 7.03 18.25
N THR A 59 21.44 8.24 17.69
CA THR A 59 20.16 8.97 17.63
C THR A 59 19.23 8.47 16.52
N ARG A 60 19.77 7.76 15.52
CA ARG A 60 19.02 7.23 14.36
C ARG A 60 18.86 5.72 14.36
N ASP A 61 19.41 5.02 15.35
CA ASP A 61 19.36 3.56 15.43
C ASP A 61 17.99 3.05 15.90
N GLY A 62 17.04 2.97 14.97
CA GLY A 62 15.70 2.42 15.23
C GLY A 62 15.71 0.95 15.70
N ARG A 63 16.78 0.19 15.42
CA ARG A 63 16.89 -1.21 15.85
C ARG A 63 16.95 -1.34 17.37
N ARG A 64 17.52 -0.33 18.05
CA ARG A 64 17.63 -0.28 19.52
C ARG A 64 16.45 0.42 20.19
N LEU A 65 15.58 1.07 19.43
CA LEU A 65 14.36 1.68 19.94
C LEU A 65 13.22 0.66 20.14
N ALA A 66 13.33 -0.52 19.53
CA ALA A 66 12.38 -1.61 19.72
C ALA A 66 12.43 -2.10 21.18
N ARG A 67 11.30 -1.95 21.88
CA ARG A 67 11.12 -2.45 23.25
C ARG A 67 10.39 -3.80 23.22
N PRO A 68 10.58 -4.65 24.25
CA PRO A 68 9.72 -5.80 24.46
C PRO A 68 8.23 -5.40 24.44
N PRO A 69 7.33 -6.31 24.01
CA PRO A 69 5.91 -6.03 24.00
C PRO A 69 5.42 -5.71 25.43
N LEU A 70 4.51 -4.76 25.54
CA LEU A 70 3.88 -4.43 26.81
C LEU A 70 2.88 -5.53 27.18
N VAL A 71 3.11 -6.20 28.31
CA VAL A 71 2.20 -7.24 28.79
C VAL A 71 1.05 -6.57 29.56
N LEU A 72 -0.15 -6.59 28.98
CA LEU A 72 -1.34 -5.99 29.59
C LEU A 72 -1.94 -6.86 30.71
N LEU A 73 -1.74 -8.18 30.62
CA LEU A 73 -2.25 -9.18 31.54
C LEU A 73 -1.20 -10.30 31.67
N GLU A 74 -0.47 -10.33 32.78
CA GLU A 74 0.37 -11.47 33.19
C GLU A 74 -0.49 -12.43 34.03
N ASP A 75 -0.36 -13.74 33.80
CA ASP A 75 -1.12 -14.79 34.50
C ASP A 75 -2.66 -14.70 34.43
N VAL A 76 -3.22 -14.61 33.21
CA VAL A 76 -4.62 -14.96 33.01
C VAL A 76 -4.76 -16.47 33.19
N LYS A 77 -4.97 -16.92 34.44
CA LYS A 77 -5.76 -18.14 34.68
C LYS A 77 -6.99 -17.97 33.81
N LYS A 78 -7.10 -18.77 32.75
CA LYS A 78 -8.23 -18.76 31.82
C LYS A 78 -9.48 -18.63 32.70
N LYS A 79 -10.18 -17.49 32.63
CA LYS A 79 -11.46 -17.34 33.31
C LYS A 79 -12.40 -18.32 32.62
N ALA A 80 -12.40 -19.56 33.12
CA ALA A 80 -13.35 -20.57 32.72
C ALA A 80 -14.72 -20.04 33.13
N LEU A 81 -15.63 -19.97 32.17
CA LEU A 81 -17.02 -19.67 32.42
C LEU A 81 -17.54 -20.71 33.42
N THR A 82 -18.03 -20.28 34.57
CA THR A 82 -18.75 -21.17 35.49
C THR A 82 -20.02 -21.65 34.81
N SER A 83 -20.23 -22.97 34.81
CA SER A 83 -21.45 -23.60 34.29
C SER A 83 -22.66 -23.00 34.98
N GLY A 84 -23.65 -22.57 34.19
CA GLY A 84 -24.81 -21.81 34.65
C GLY A 84 -25.62 -22.54 35.72
N VAL A 85 -25.42 -22.16 36.97
CA VAL A 85 -26.41 -22.34 38.03
C VAL A 85 -26.86 -20.95 38.46
N LYS A 86 -28.15 -20.68 38.23
CA LYS A 86 -28.82 -19.44 38.65
C LYS A 86 -29.03 -19.52 40.15
N GLU A 87 -28.16 -18.92 40.94
CA GLU A 87 -28.50 -18.59 42.33
C GLU A 87 -28.40 -17.09 42.53
N ASN A 88 -29.58 -16.52 42.76
CA ASN A 88 -29.80 -15.13 43.14
C ASN A 88 -29.14 -14.88 44.50
N THR A 89 -27.95 -14.31 44.50
CA THR A 89 -27.43 -13.62 45.68
C THR A 89 -26.92 -12.24 45.27
N GLU A 90 -27.67 -11.24 45.72
CA GLU A 90 -27.38 -9.82 45.54
C GLU A 90 -26.04 -9.48 46.22
N THR A 91 -24.96 -9.52 45.45
CA THR A 91 -23.72 -8.86 45.83
C THR A 91 -23.71 -7.50 45.15
N LYS A 92 -23.83 -6.44 45.97
CA LYS A 92 -23.70 -5.04 45.57
C LYS A 92 -22.43 -4.87 44.74
N ALA A 93 -22.60 -4.79 43.42
CA ALA A 93 -21.55 -4.39 42.50
C ALA A 93 -21.19 -2.93 42.82
N LEU A 94 -19.95 -2.70 43.26
CA LEU A 94 -19.32 -1.39 43.20
C LEU A 94 -19.57 -0.86 41.79
N ALA A 95 -20.22 0.31 41.69
CA ALA A 95 -20.61 0.95 40.44
C ALA A 95 -19.37 1.34 39.61
N GLY A 96 -18.74 0.34 38.99
CA GLY A 96 -17.76 0.52 37.95
C GLY A 96 -18.44 1.18 36.76
N LYS A 97 -17.89 2.30 36.31
CA LYS A 97 -18.32 3.00 35.09
C LYS A 97 -18.45 1.97 33.98
N LYS A 98 -19.65 1.79 33.40
CA LYS A 98 -19.86 0.88 32.26
C LYS A 98 -19.02 1.40 31.10
N ILE A 99 -17.83 0.83 30.92
CA ILE A 99 -17.01 1.07 29.75
C ILE A 99 -17.81 0.47 28.59
N GLY A 100 -18.21 1.31 27.64
CA GLY A 100 -18.89 0.85 26.43
C GLY A 100 -18.00 -0.12 25.64
N GLN A 101 -18.54 -0.71 24.56
CA GLN A 101 -17.73 -1.57 23.69
C GLN A 101 -16.52 -0.79 23.16
N ILE A 102 -15.31 -1.28 23.44
CA ILE A 102 -14.06 -0.72 22.92
C ILE A 102 -13.84 -1.34 21.53
N THR A 103 -13.84 -0.51 20.49
CA THR A 103 -13.41 -0.91 19.15
C THR A 103 -11.91 -0.65 18.97
N PRO A 104 -11.17 -1.47 18.20
CA PRO A 104 -9.73 -1.28 17.99
C PRO A 104 -9.40 -0.03 17.13
N GLY A 105 -10.38 0.50 16.41
CA GLY A 105 -10.26 1.67 15.54
C GLY A 105 -11.56 1.94 14.80
N ASN A 106 -11.56 2.97 13.94
CA ASN A 106 -12.71 3.31 13.11
C ASN A 106 -12.75 2.42 11.86
N PRO A 107 -13.95 1.99 11.42
CA PRO A 107 -14.08 1.28 10.14
C PRO A 107 -13.70 2.20 8.97
N TYR A 108 -12.96 1.66 8.00
CA TYR A 108 -12.62 2.38 6.78
C TYR A 108 -13.78 2.33 5.78
N VAL A 109 -14.17 3.49 5.24
CA VAL A 109 -15.20 3.61 4.20
C VAL A 109 -14.53 3.93 2.88
N TRP A 110 -14.64 3.03 1.90
CA TRP A 110 -14.12 3.25 0.55
C TRP A 110 -14.96 4.32 -0.16
N GLN A 111 -14.29 5.31 -0.77
CA GLN A 111 -14.95 6.29 -1.64
C GLN A 111 -15.08 5.71 -3.05
N GLU A 112 -16.20 5.98 -3.73
CA GLU A 112 -16.37 5.63 -5.14
C GLU A 112 -15.46 6.50 -6.02
N ALA A 113 -14.80 5.88 -7.00
CA ALA A 113 -13.90 6.57 -7.90
C ALA A 113 -14.69 7.50 -8.84
N THR A 114 -14.44 8.81 -8.72
CA THR A 114 -15.11 9.86 -9.52
C THR A 114 -14.78 9.78 -11.03
N GLU A 115 -13.75 9.03 -11.42
CA GLU A 115 -13.22 9.01 -12.79
C GLU A 115 -13.95 8.07 -13.77
N ARG A 116 -14.94 7.29 -13.34
CA ARG A 116 -15.72 6.47 -14.26
C ARG A 116 -16.72 7.37 -14.98
N ALA A 117 -16.25 8.07 -16.02
CA ALA A 117 -17.11 8.80 -16.94
C ALA A 117 -18.26 7.89 -17.41
N PRO A 118 -19.52 8.36 -17.42
CA PRO A 118 -20.61 7.56 -17.96
C PRO A 118 -20.30 7.28 -19.42
N SER A 119 -20.20 6.00 -19.77
CA SER A 119 -20.20 5.54 -21.14
C SER A 119 -21.48 6.04 -21.80
N ALA A 120 -21.36 7.08 -22.62
CA ALA A 120 -22.38 7.47 -23.60
C ALA A 120 -22.48 6.41 -24.70
#